data_AF-A0AAV6YW05-F1
#
_entry.id   AF-A0AAV6YW05-F1
#
_cell.length_a   1.000
_cell.length_b   1.000
_cell.length_c   1.000
_cell.angle_alpha   90.00
_cell.angle_beta   90.00
_cell.angle_gamma   90.00
#
_symmetry.space_group_name_H-M   'P 1'
#
loop_
_entity.id
_entity.type
_entity.pdbx_description
1 polymer ?
#
loop_
_entity_poly.entity_id
_entity_poly.type
_entity_poly.pdbx_seq_one_letter_code
_entity_poly.pdbx_strand_id
1 'polypeptide(L)'
;MGVCAAVSSCVPFLSVFQAVFTLCLGPFTFFNVQKTKYLQILTSLMRWMAFISMIVIALIRIGEGKGEGKPPLADATGIRNLFGVCVYSFMCQHSLPSLITPVSRKKHLTGLVLLDYVLVLSFYSLLCFTAIFCFSSGSLMDMYTLNFSGCSPFVPAVIGYFLGLFPVFTISTNFPIIAVTLRNNWKTLFHREGGTYPWFVDRIVFPLITLVPPIIVAFCTNHLEILVSVTGAYAGNGIQYVIPAFLVFCSRKDSALVYGPDSSNKHRSPFKQVGWVWFVLLWALSCFIYVTANIILTDVNL
;
A
#
# COMPACT_ATOMS: atom_id res chain seq x y z
N MET A 1 13.79 -0.15 31.87
CA MET A 1 13.70 1.30 32.19
C MET A 1 14.43 2.21 31.19
N GLY A 2 15.49 1.78 30.48
CA GLY A 2 16.18 2.62 29.48
C GLY A 2 15.44 2.85 28.15
N VAL A 3 14.53 1.95 27.74
CA VAL A 3 13.81 2.06 26.46
C VAL A 3 12.69 3.11 26.52
N CYS A 4 11.97 3.25 27.65
CA CYS A 4 10.93 4.28 27.79
C CYS A 4 11.49 5.71 27.86
N ALA A 5 12.70 5.90 28.42
CA ALA A 5 13.36 7.21 28.48
C ALA A 5 13.87 7.67 27.10
N ALA A 6 14.35 6.73 26.26
CA ALA A 6 14.76 7.01 24.89
C ALA A 6 13.56 7.34 23.98
N VAL A 7 12.45 6.60 24.13
CA VAL A 7 11.21 6.89 23.38
C VAL A 7 10.66 8.28 23.76
N SER A 8 10.59 8.61 25.06
CA SER A 8 10.09 9.92 25.53
C SER A 8 10.93 11.11 25.06
N SER A 9 12.24 10.92 24.81
CA SER A 9 13.14 11.99 24.33
C SER A 9 13.10 12.16 22.81
N CYS A 10 12.70 11.12 22.06
CA CYS A 10 12.55 11.16 20.59
C CYS A 10 11.18 11.66 20.12
N VAL A 11 10.12 11.57 20.93
CA VAL A 11 8.77 12.08 20.60
C VAL A 11 8.76 13.53 20.10
N PRO A 12 9.43 14.51 20.75
CA PRO A 12 9.43 15.88 20.25
C PRO A 12 10.13 15.99 18.89
N PHE A 13 11.18 15.22 18.65
CA PHE A 13 11.92 15.24 17.39
C PHE A 13 11.10 14.65 16.23
N LEU A 14 10.40 13.54 16.46
CA LEU A 14 9.50 12.91 15.48
C LEU A 14 8.32 13.84 15.13
N SER A 15 7.74 14.48 16.14
CA SER A 15 6.63 15.43 15.99
C SER A 15 7.04 16.67 15.18
N VAL A 16 8.28 17.16 15.36
CA VAL A 16 8.83 18.27 14.57
C VAL A 16 9.00 17.86 13.11
N PHE A 17 9.57 16.70 12.81
CA PHE A 17 9.69 16.24 11.41
C PHE A 17 8.34 16.05 10.73
N GLN A 18 7.36 15.54 11.46
CA GLN A 18 6.00 15.38 10.95
C GLN A 18 5.29 16.73 10.73
N ALA A 19 5.50 17.70 11.62
CA ALA A 19 5.00 19.06 11.45
C ALA A 19 5.65 19.75 10.23
N VAL A 20 6.96 19.60 10.04
CA VAL A 20 7.69 20.10 8.87
C VAL A 20 7.17 19.44 7.59
N PHE A 21 7.02 18.11 7.57
CA PHE A 21 6.45 17.38 6.44
C PHE A 21 5.06 17.91 6.07
N THR A 22 4.20 18.11 7.08
CA THR A 22 2.85 18.64 6.91
C THR A 22 2.86 20.07 6.39
N LEU A 23 3.71 20.94 6.93
CA LEU A 23 3.82 22.33 6.50
C LEU A 23 4.37 22.46 5.07
N CYS A 24 5.33 21.61 4.70
CA CYS A 24 5.93 21.63 3.37
C CYS A 24 5.01 21.01 2.31
N LEU A 25 4.40 19.86 2.59
CA LEU A 25 3.66 19.07 1.59
C LEU A 25 2.14 19.25 1.66
N GLY A 26 1.60 19.60 2.83
CA GLY A 26 0.17 19.88 3.01
C GLY A 26 -0.39 20.94 2.06
N PRO A 27 0.31 22.08 1.83
CA PRO A 27 -0.14 23.10 0.88
C PRO A 27 -0.38 22.58 -0.53
N PHE A 28 0.35 21.55 -0.97
CA PHE A 28 0.16 20.96 -2.30
C PHE A 28 -1.24 20.35 -2.49
N THR A 29 -1.93 19.99 -1.41
CA THR A 29 -3.33 19.53 -1.46
C THR A 29 -4.30 20.64 -1.88
N PHE A 30 -3.95 21.90 -1.60
CA PHE A 30 -4.72 23.09 -1.99
C PHE A 30 -4.44 23.49 -3.44
N PHE A 31 -3.26 23.13 -3.97
CA PHE A 31 -2.88 23.40 -5.35
C PHE A 31 -3.25 22.25 -6.30
N ASN A 32 -3.54 22.57 -7.56
CA ASN A 32 -3.79 21.56 -8.60
C ASN A 32 -2.48 21.15 -9.26
N VAL A 33 -1.68 20.34 -8.56
CA VAL A 33 -0.45 19.77 -9.16
C VAL A 33 -0.82 18.62 -10.07
N GLN A 34 -1.10 18.94 -11.34
CA GLN A 34 -1.53 17.97 -12.35
C GLN A 34 -0.37 17.39 -13.17
N LYS A 35 0.79 18.04 -13.21
CA LYS A 35 1.97 17.58 -13.98
C LYS A 35 2.91 16.75 -13.10
N THR A 36 2.47 15.57 -12.69
CA THR A 36 3.22 14.67 -11.80
C THR A 36 4.14 13.70 -12.54
N LYS A 37 4.15 13.70 -13.88
CA LYS A 37 4.94 12.78 -14.72
C LYS A 37 6.41 12.71 -14.32
N TYR A 38 7.08 13.86 -14.22
CA TYR A 38 8.52 13.91 -13.91
C TYR A 38 8.82 13.44 -12.49
N LEU A 39 7.96 13.81 -11.54
CA LEU A 39 8.04 13.34 -10.16
C LEU A 39 7.90 11.81 -10.09
N GLN A 40 6.94 11.23 -10.81
CA GLN A 40 6.76 9.78 -10.88
C GLN A 40 7.94 9.05 -11.53
N ILE A 41 8.52 9.61 -12.60
CA ILE A 41 9.72 9.04 -13.24
C ILE A 41 10.89 9.05 -12.26
N LEU A 42 11.13 10.18 -11.58
CA LEU A 42 12.21 10.30 -10.59
C LEU A 42 12.02 9.30 -9.43
N THR A 43 10.81 9.21 -8.87
CA THR A 43 10.50 8.24 -7.81
C THR A 43 10.66 6.80 -8.27
N SER A 44 10.30 6.49 -9.53
CA SER A 44 10.51 5.16 -10.10
C SER A 44 11.99 4.80 -10.20
N LEU A 45 12.83 5.72 -10.69
CA LEU A 45 14.28 5.53 -10.75
C LEU A 45 14.88 5.30 -9.35
N MET A 46 14.48 6.11 -8.36
CA MET A 46 14.91 5.92 -6.97
C MET A 46 14.48 4.55 -6.42
N ARG A 47 13.25 4.10 -6.72
CA ARG A 47 12.76 2.76 -6.32
C ARG A 47 13.63 1.66 -6.90
N TRP A 48 13.92 1.71 -8.20
CA TRP A 48 14.78 0.72 -8.85
C TRP A 48 16.19 0.68 -8.24
N MET A 49 16.81 1.85 -8.00
CA MET A 49 18.12 1.92 -7.36
C MET A 49 18.09 1.32 -5.94
N ALA A 50 17.07 1.65 -5.14
CA ALA A 50 16.92 1.11 -3.80
C ALA A 50 16.71 -0.42 -3.81
N PHE A 51 15.81 -0.91 -4.66
CA PHE A 51 15.54 -2.35 -4.79
C PHE A 51 16.78 -3.14 -5.19
N ILE A 52 17.49 -2.69 -6.23
CA ILE A 52 18.70 -3.36 -6.70
C ILE A 52 19.77 -3.34 -5.61
N SER A 53 19.98 -2.20 -4.95
CA SER A 53 20.97 -2.08 -3.88
C SER A 53 20.68 -3.02 -2.72
N MET A 54 19.43 -3.08 -2.24
CA MET A 54 19.04 -3.98 -1.14
C MET A 54 19.27 -5.44 -1.49
N ILE A 55 18.87 -5.87 -2.70
CA ILE A 55 19.03 -7.26 -3.15
C ILE A 55 20.51 -7.62 -3.28
N VAL A 56 21.30 -6.80 -3.99
CA VAL A 56 22.73 -7.08 -4.23
C VAL A 56 23.50 -7.15 -2.92
N ILE A 57 23.31 -6.18 -2.02
CA ILE A 57 24.00 -6.14 -0.73
C ILE A 57 23.60 -7.34 0.13
N ALA A 58 22.31 -7.67 0.22
CA ALA A 58 21.86 -8.81 1.00
C ALA A 58 22.41 -10.13 0.46
N LEU A 59 22.43 -10.33 -0.87
CA LEU A 59 22.99 -11.53 -1.48
C LEU A 59 24.50 -11.66 -1.26
N ILE A 60 25.26 -10.57 -1.33
CA ILE A 60 26.69 -10.59 -1.00
C ILE A 60 26.88 -10.98 0.48
N ARG A 61 26.08 -10.43 1.39
CA ARG A 61 26.21 -10.73 2.83
C ARG A 61 25.94 -12.19 3.14
N ILE A 62 24.91 -12.75 2.51
CA ILE A 62 24.54 -14.16 2.63
C ILE A 62 25.64 -15.04 2.01
N GLY A 63 26.13 -14.68 0.81
CA GLY A 63 27.17 -15.42 0.10
C GLY A 63 28.52 -15.46 0.83
N GLU A 64 28.87 -14.40 1.57
CA GLU A 64 30.06 -14.35 2.43
C GLU A 64 29.89 -15.10 3.77
N GLY A 65 28.74 -15.73 4.02
CA GLY A 65 28.45 -16.42 5.28
C GLY A 65 28.24 -15.47 6.47
N LYS A 66 28.05 -14.17 6.21
CA LYS A 66 27.79 -13.13 7.23
C LYS A 66 26.29 -12.85 7.41
N GLY A 67 25.43 -13.70 6.85
CA GLY A 67 23.99 -13.67 7.09
C GLY A 67 23.69 -14.13 8.52
N GLU A 68 23.06 -13.27 9.30
CA GLU A 68 22.71 -13.57 10.69
C GLU A 68 21.35 -14.26 10.83
N GLY A 69 20.57 -14.29 9.75
CA GLY A 69 19.22 -14.83 9.70
C GLY A 69 19.20 -16.35 9.85
N LYS A 70 18.52 -16.82 10.90
CA LYS A 70 18.27 -18.25 11.16
C LYS A 70 16.77 -18.47 11.38
N PRO A 71 15.95 -18.40 10.32
CA PRO A 71 14.52 -18.53 10.46
C PRO A 71 14.12 -19.94 10.96
N PRO A 72 13.12 -20.05 11.84
CA PRO A 72 12.48 -21.34 12.11
C PRO A 72 11.82 -21.87 10.83
N LEU A 73 11.72 -23.20 10.70
CA LEU A 73 11.12 -23.85 9.51
C LEU A 73 9.66 -23.46 9.30
N ALA A 74 8.91 -23.20 10.38
CA ALA A 74 7.56 -22.69 10.33
C ALA A 74 7.27 -21.91 11.61
N ASP A 75 6.76 -20.69 11.45
CA ASP A 75 6.22 -19.89 12.55
C ASP A 75 4.88 -19.29 12.10
N ALA A 76 3.80 -19.68 12.77
CA ALA A 76 2.45 -19.22 12.46
C ALA A 76 2.09 -17.91 13.17
N THR A 77 2.96 -17.37 14.02
CA THR A 77 2.66 -16.23 14.89
C THR A 77 2.29 -14.98 14.08
N GLY A 78 2.94 -14.77 12.93
CA GLY A 78 2.72 -13.64 12.03
C GLY A 78 1.60 -13.81 10.99
N ILE A 79 0.95 -14.98 10.89
CA ILE A 79 0.02 -15.27 9.78
C ILE A 79 -1.18 -14.32 9.76
N ARG A 80 -1.66 -13.91 10.95
CA ARG A 80 -2.81 -13.01 11.10
C ARG A 80 -2.51 -11.63 10.53
N ASN A 81 -1.30 -11.13 10.74
CA ASN A 81 -0.89 -9.85 10.19
C ASN A 81 -0.57 -9.93 8.69
N LEU A 82 -0.01 -11.06 8.24
CA LEU A 82 0.37 -11.29 6.85
C LEU A 82 -0.79 -11.07 5.87
N PHE A 83 -2.01 -11.49 6.21
CA PHE A 83 -3.17 -11.29 5.33
C PHE A 83 -3.45 -9.82 5.03
N GLY A 84 -3.47 -8.95 6.06
CA GLY A 84 -3.69 -7.52 5.88
C GLY A 84 -2.60 -6.88 5.02
N VAL A 85 -1.34 -7.21 5.30
CA VAL A 85 -0.19 -6.72 4.53
C VAL A 85 -0.25 -7.19 3.07
N CYS A 86 -0.54 -8.48 2.81
CA CYS A 86 -0.65 -8.99 1.44
C CYS A 86 -1.77 -8.31 0.65
N VAL A 87 -2.97 -8.14 1.23
CA VAL A 87 -4.07 -7.44 0.58
C VAL A 87 -3.67 -5.99 0.25
N TYR A 88 -3.01 -5.31 1.18
CA TYR A 88 -2.49 -3.97 0.94
C TYR A 88 -1.43 -3.93 -0.16
N SER A 89 -0.46 -4.85 -0.14
CA SER A 89 0.64 -4.95 -1.11
C SER A 89 0.16 -5.14 -2.56
N PHE A 90 -0.94 -5.87 -2.76
CA PHE A 90 -1.52 -6.10 -4.08
C PHE A 90 -2.63 -5.10 -4.47
N MET A 91 -2.74 -3.98 -3.73
CA MET A 91 -3.75 -2.97 -3.99
C MET A 91 -3.37 -2.03 -5.13
N CYS A 92 -4.08 -2.15 -6.24
CA CYS A 92 -4.00 -1.22 -7.36
C CYS A 92 -5.37 -0.96 -8.04
N GLN A 93 -6.42 -1.66 -7.61
CA GLN A 93 -7.72 -1.75 -8.27
C GLN A 93 -8.46 -0.42 -8.34
N HIS A 94 -8.21 0.48 -7.39
CA HIS A 94 -8.77 1.84 -7.40
C HIS A 94 -8.18 2.72 -8.52
N SER A 95 -6.99 2.37 -9.04
CA SER A 95 -6.27 3.09 -10.10
C SER A 95 -6.23 2.33 -11.43
N LEU A 96 -6.50 1.02 -11.43
CA LEU A 96 -6.52 0.21 -12.65
C LEU A 96 -7.47 0.77 -13.74
N PRO A 97 -8.72 1.21 -13.44
CA PRO A 97 -9.63 1.71 -14.46
C PRO A 97 -9.06 2.89 -15.27
N SER A 98 -8.43 3.86 -14.61
CA SER A 98 -7.86 5.03 -15.30
C SER A 98 -6.60 4.68 -16.10
N LEU A 99 -5.85 3.66 -15.66
CA LEU A 99 -4.70 3.11 -16.40
C LEU A 99 -5.12 2.35 -17.66
N ILE A 100 -6.17 1.54 -17.60
CA ILE A 100 -6.60 0.68 -18.71
C ILE A 100 -7.48 1.41 -19.75
N THR A 101 -8.21 2.45 -19.34
CA THR A 101 -9.12 3.22 -20.21
C THR A 101 -8.41 3.78 -21.45
N PRO A 102 -7.25 4.46 -21.34
CA PRO A 102 -6.56 5.04 -22.50
C PRO A 102 -5.87 4.00 -23.40
N VAL A 103 -5.83 2.72 -23.03
CA VAL A 103 -5.16 1.68 -23.84
C VAL A 103 -5.97 1.35 -25.09
N SER A 104 -5.44 1.69 -26.27
CA SER A 104 -6.13 1.54 -27.55
C SER A 104 -6.40 0.07 -27.94
N ARG A 105 -5.46 -0.85 -27.63
CA ARG A 105 -5.57 -2.28 -27.97
C ARG A 105 -5.60 -3.15 -26.71
N LYS A 106 -6.78 -3.71 -26.39
CA LYS A 106 -7.03 -4.47 -25.15
C LYS A 106 -6.85 -5.99 -25.27
N LYS A 107 -6.40 -6.51 -26.43
CA LYS A 107 -6.32 -7.96 -26.73
C LYS A 107 -5.48 -8.76 -25.72
N HIS A 108 -4.37 -8.19 -25.26
CA HIS A 108 -3.43 -8.85 -24.33
C HIS A 108 -3.46 -8.25 -22.92
N LEU A 109 -4.48 -7.43 -22.61
CA LEU A 109 -4.51 -6.67 -21.36
C LEU A 109 -4.54 -7.60 -20.13
N THR A 110 -5.36 -8.66 -20.15
CA THR A 110 -5.42 -9.62 -19.03
C THR A 110 -4.09 -10.34 -18.82
N GLY A 111 -3.41 -10.74 -19.89
CA GLY A 111 -2.10 -11.38 -19.79
C GLY A 111 -1.02 -10.44 -19.27
N LEU A 112 -1.05 -9.17 -19.67
CA LEU A 112 -0.13 -8.14 -19.18
C LEU A 112 -0.34 -7.86 -17.69
N VAL A 113 -1.59 -7.74 -17.25
CA VAL A 113 -1.93 -7.55 -15.83
C VAL A 113 -1.51 -8.78 -15.01
N LEU A 114 -1.76 -10.00 -15.51
CA LEU A 114 -1.31 -11.22 -14.83
C LEU A 114 0.23 -11.26 -14.68
N LEU A 115 0.96 -10.92 -15.75
CA LEU A 115 2.42 -10.86 -15.72
C LEU A 115 2.91 -9.84 -14.68
N ASP A 116 2.29 -8.67 -14.61
CA ASP A 116 2.61 -7.63 -13.62
C ASP A 116 2.44 -8.15 -12.18
N TYR A 117 1.30 -8.79 -11.88
CA TYR A 117 1.06 -9.39 -10.56
C TYR A 117 2.09 -10.49 -10.21
N VAL A 118 2.46 -11.35 -11.16
CA VAL A 118 3.47 -12.39 -10.96
C VAL A 118 4.86 -11.79 -10.72
N LEU A 119 5.22 -10.74 -11.45
CA LEU A 119 6.49 -10.02 -11.26
C LEU A 119 6.54 -9.34 -9.88
N VAL A 120 5.46 -8.67 -9.48
CA VAL A 120 5.36 -8.03 -8.16
C VAL A 120 5.49 -9.06 -7.03
N LEU A 121 4.78 -10.19 -7.14
CA LEU A 121 4.90 -11.30 -6.18
C LEU A 121 6.33 -11.83 -6.10
N SER A 122 7.01 -11.97 -7.24
CA SER A 122 8.39 -12.44 -7.32
C SER A 122 9.35 -11.47 -6.63
N PHE A 123 9.21 -10.16 -6.86
CA PHE A 123 10.04 -9.15 -6.21
C PHE A 123 9.78 -9.06 -4.70
N TYR A 124 8.52 -9.13 -4.26
CA TYR A 124 8.22 -9.17 -2.83
C TYR A 124 8.80 -10.41 -2.16
N SER A 125 8.64 -11.57 -2.78
CA SER A 125 9.22 -12.82 -2.26
C SER A 125 10.74 -12.72 -2.17
N LEU A 126 11.40 -12.22 -3.22
CA LEU A 126 12.85 -12.03 -3.24
C LEU A 126 13.32 -11.15 -2.08
N LEU A 127 12.67 -10.01 -1.85
CA LEU A 127 13.02 -9.09 -0.75
C LEU A 127 12.78 -9.71 0.63
N CYS A 128 11.65 -10.40 0.81
CA CYS A 128 11.34 -11.09 2.06
C CYS A 128 12.38 -12.18 2.37
N PHE A 129 12.73 -13.02 1.39
CA PHE A 129 13.75 -14.04 1.57
C PHE A 129 15.13 -13.44 1.84
N THR A 130 15.54 -12.40 1.09
CA THR A 130 16.81 -11.73 1.37
C THR A 130 16.82 -11.09 2.76
N ALA A 131 15.70 -10.54 3.24
CA ALA A 131 15.60 -9.97 4.57
C ALA A 131 15.78 -11.04 5.66
N ILE A 132 15.03 -12.13 5.56
CA ILE A 132 14.98 -13.20 6.57
C ILE A 132 16.32 -13.93 6.73
N PHE A 133 17.08 -14.11 5.65
CA PHE A 133 18.39 -14.79 5.70
C PHE A 133 19.55 -13.82 5.99
N CYS A 134 19.42 -12.54 5.64
CA CYS A 134 20.48 -11.56 5.85
C CYS A 134 20.54 -11.04 7.30
N PHE A 135 19.37 -10.78 7.90
CA PHE A 135 19.26 -10.15 9.22
C PHE A 135 18.62 -11.10 10.24
N SER A 136 19.01 -10.96 11.50
CA SER A 136 18.38 -11.69 12.62
C SER A 136 16.94 -11.23 12.83
N SER A 137 16.04 -12.15 13.22
CA SER A 137 14.61 -11.87 13.42
C SER A 137 14.33 -10.75 14.43
N GLY A 138 15.22 -10.56 15.42
CA GLY A 138 15.07 -9.50 16.43
C GLY A 138 15.57 -8.11 15.99
N SER A 139 16.20 -7.98 14.82
CA SER A 139 16.71 -6.71 14.30
C SER A 139 16.01 -6.23 13.02
N LEU A 140 15.02 -6.98 12.52
CA LEU A 140 14.20 -6.56 11.39
C LEU A 140 13.36 -5.35 11.76
N MET A 141 13.48 -4.27 10.99
CA MET A 141 12.73 -3.04 11.18
C MET A 141 11.46 -3.09 10.31
N ASP A 142 10.42 -2.34 10.67
CA ASP A 142 9.16 -2.22 9.90
C ASP A 142 9.38 -1.88 8.42
N MET A 143 10.45 -1.14 8.12
CA MET A 143 10.90 -0.84 6.77
C MET A 143 12.25 -1.49 6.51
N TYR A 144 12.27 -2.47 5.60
CA TYR A 144 13.47 -3.22 5.23
C TYR A 144 14.65 -2.33 4.80
N THR A 145 14.38 -1.17 4.20
CA THR A 145 15.42 -0.21 3.77
C THR A 145 16.23 0.32 4.95
N LEU A 146 15.63 0.44 6.14
CA LEU A 146 16.28 0.94 7.35
C LEU A 146 17.30 -0.06 7.90
N ASN A 147 17.14 -1.36 7.66
CA ASN A 147 18.08 -2.39 8.11
C ASN A 147 19.49 -2.22 7.51
N PHE A 148 19.60 -1.54 6.37
CA PHE A 148 20.87 -1.23 5.72
C PHE A 148 21.48 0.09 6.20
N SER A 149 20.71 0.93 6.89
CA SER A 149 21.18 2.20 7.45
C SER A 149 21.97 1.90 8.74
N GLY A 150 23.28 2.14 8.72
CA GLY A 150 24.15 1.90 9.88
C GLY A 150 24.92 0.57 9.88
N CYS A 151 24.77 -0.28 8.85
CA CYS A 151 25.57 -1.50 8.68
C CYS A 151 27.01 -1.20 8.15
N SER A 152 27.78 -0.39 8.87
CA SER A 152 29.21 -0.18 8.58
C SER A 152 30.03 -1.35 9.12
N PRO A 153 31.05 -1.89 8.40
CA PRO A 153 31.60 -1.43 7.12
C PRO A 153 31.00 -2.10 5.87
N PHE A 154 30.01 -2.99 6.02
CA PHE A 154 29.50 -3.81 4.92
C PHE A 154 28.71 -3.02 3.88
N VAL A 155 27.96 -2.01 4.32
CA VAL A 155 27.22 -1.08 3.46
C VAL A 155 28.01 0.21 3.32
N PRO A 156 28.37 0.63 2.10
CA PRO A 156 28.98 1.94 1.88
C PRO A 156 28.10 3.04 2.48
N ALA A 157 28.71 3.99 3.20
CA ALA A 157 27.98 5.03 3.93
C ALA A 157 26.96 5.78 3.04
N VAL A 158 27.35 6.10 1.80
CA VAL A 158 26.47 6.76 0.81
C VAL A 158 25.21 5.94 0.53
N ILE A 159 25.34 4.62 0.35
CA ILE A 159 24.20 3.73 0.09
C ILE A 159 23.34 3.59 1.35
N GLY A 160 23.96 3.47 2.53
CA GLY A 160 23.25 3.39 3.80
C GLY A 160 22.41 4.64 4.11
N TYR A 161 22.93 5.83 3.81
CA TYR A 161 22.18 7.10 3.91
C TYR A 161 21.06 7.18 2.86
N PHE A 162 21.34 6.80 1.61
CA PHE A 162 20.34 6.78 0.55
C PHE A 162 19.15 5.86 0.90
N LEU A 163 19.42 4.63 1.35
CA LEU A 163 18.39 3.66 1.75
C LEU A 163 17.64 4.12 3.02
N GLY A 164 18.31 4.79 3.95
CA GLY A 164 17.68 5.38 5.13
C GLY A 164 16.69 6.51 4.78
N LEU A 165 17.04 7.37 3.82
CA LEU A 165 16.20 8.50 3.37
C LEU A 165 15.16 8.12 2.31
N PHE A 166 15.31 6.95 1.68
CA PHE A 166 14.44 6.51 0.59
C PHE A 166 12.93 6.53 0.93
N PRO A 167 12.47 6.04 2.11
CA PRO A 167 11.07 6.18 2.50
C PRO A 167 10.59 7.63 2.51
N VAL A 168 11.42 8.56 2.99
CA VAL A 168 11.09 9.99 3.04
C VAL A 168 10.86 10.54 1.63
N PHE A 169 11.74 10.26 0.68
CA PHE A 169 11.61 10.75 -0.69
C PHE A 169 10.39 10.17 -1.41
N THR A 170 10.14 8.87 -1.23
CA THR A 170 9.00 8.20 -1.87
C THR A 170 7.68 8.68 -1.31
N ILE A 171 7.55 8.80 0.02
CA ILE A 171 6.34 9.30 0.67
C ILE A 171 6.11 10.77 0.31
N SER A 172 7.17 11.60 0.31
CA SER A 172 7.06 13.03 -0.03
C SER A 172 6.54 13.26 -1.45
N THR A 173 6.88 12.39 -2.39
CA THR A 173 6.41 12.51 -3.77
C THR A 173 4.99 11.97 -3.94
N ASN A 174 4.65 10.85 -3.28
CA ASN A 174 3.35 10.21 -3.45
C ASN A 174 2.24 10.93 -2.67
N PHE A 175 2.56 11.51 -1.51
CA PHE A 175 1.58 12.13 -0.62
C PHE A 175 0.78 13.24 -1.31
N PRO A 176 1.39 14.25 -1.98
CA PRO A 176 0.65 15.27 -2.70
C PRO A 176 -0.25 14.71 -3.81
N ILE A 177 0.24 13.70 -4.54
CA ILE A 177 -0.50 13.09 -5.65
C ILE A 177 -1.75 12.40 -5.13
N ILE A 178 -1.62 11.57 -4.10
CA ILE A 178 -2.73 10.85 -3.48
C ILE A 178 -3.71 11.83 -2.83
N ALA A 179 -3.22 12.87 -2.16
CA ALA A 179 -4.04 13.89 -1.54
C ALA A 179 -4.88 14.66 -2.58
N VAL A 180 -4.29 15.10 -3.69
CA VAL A 180 -5.04 15.76 -4.78
C VAL A 180 -6.08 14.81 -5.39
N THR A 181 -5.74 13.54 -5.59
CA THR A 181 -6.69 12.54 -6.10
C THR A 181 -7.85 12.32 -5.13
N LEU A 182 -7.60 12.14 -3.83
CA LEU A 182 -8.64 11.96 -2.82
C LEU A 182 -9.54 13.19 -2.72
N ARG A 183 -8.96 14.40 -2.77
CA ARG A 183 -9.71 15.66 -2.82
C ARG A 183 -10.66 15.71 -4.03
N ASN A 184 -10.18 15.30 -5.20
CA ASN A 184 -11.01 15.28 -6.41
C ASN A 184 -12.09 14.20 -6.33
N ASN A 185 -11.81 13.05 -5.71
CA ASN A 185 -12.82 12.02 -5.44
C ASN A 185 -13.93 12.53 -4.52
N TRP A 186 -13.60 13.31 -3.48
CA TRP A 186 -14.59 13.98 -2.65
C TRP A 186 -15.47 14.94 -3.46
N LYS A 187 -14.86 15.75 -4.32
CA LYS A 187 -15.60 16.66 -5.22
C LYS A 187 -16.56 15.90 -6.12
N THR A 188 -16.15 14.77 -6.68
CA THR A 188 -17.01 13.92 -7.51
C THR A 188 -18.12 13.26 -6.71
N LEU A 189 -17.82 12.74 -5.52
CA LEU A 189 -18.77 12.01 -4.67
C LEU A 189 -19.96 12.88 -4.24
N PHE A 190 -19.69 14.14 -3.90
CA PHE A 190 -20.73 15.08 -3.49
C PHE A 190 -21.32 15.89 -4.66
N HIS A 191 -20.86 15.64 -5.90
CA HIS A 191 -21.27 16.45 -7.04
C HIS A 191 -22.73 16.15 -7.36
N ARG A 192 -23.54 17.20 -7.46
CA ARG A 192 -24.93 17.12 -7.92
C ARG A 192 -24.99 17.70 -9.33
N GLU A 193 -25.67 16.99 -10.24
CA GLU A 193 -25.86 17.45 -11.61
C GLU A 193 -26.43 18.88 -11.61
N GLY A 194 -25.71 19.81 -12.25
CA GLY A 194 -26.10 21.22 -12.37
C GLY A 194 -25.65 22.17 -11.24
N GLY A 195 -24.96 21.68 -10.19
CA GLY A 195 -24.49 22.52 -9.08
C GLY A 195 -22.97 22.78 -9.11
N THR A 196 -22.56 24.06 -9.06
CA THR A 196 -21.18 24.43 -8.68
C THR A 196 -21.06 24.50 -7.16
N TYR A 197 -19.90 24.11 -6.62
CA TYR A 197 -19.66 24.24 -5.18
C TYR A 197 -19.37 25.69 -4.80
N PRO A 198 -19.83 26.14 -3.63
CA PRO A 198 -19.36 27.40 -3.05
C PRO A 198 -17.84 27.40 -2.93
N TRP A 199 -17.21 28.56 -3.18
CA TRP A 199 -15.75 28.70 -3.16
C TRP A 199 -15.10 28.13 -1.89
N PHE A 200 -15.73 28.35 -0.73
CA PHE A 200 -15.26 27.87 0.56
C PHE A 200 -15.23 26.34 0.63
N VAL A 201 -16.27 25.67 0.14
CA VAL A 201 -16.34 24.21 0.12
C VAL A 201 -15.28 23.66 -0.84
N ASP A 202 -15.19 24.26 -2.03
CA ASP A 202 -14.29 23.80 -3.09
C ASP A 202 -12.79 23.92 -2.75
N ARG A 203 -12.42 25.04 -2.10
CA ARG A 203 -11.02 25.41 -1.83
C ARG A 203 -10.55 25.18 -0.40
N ILE A 204 -11.44 25.07 0.58
CA ILE A 204 -11.07 24.92 1.99
C ILE A 204 -11.52 23.56 2.52
N VAL A 205 -12.81 23.24 2.43
CA VAL A 205 -13.37 22.02 3.04
C VAL A 205 -12.79 20.75 2.40
N PHE A 206 -12.77 20.63 1.07
CA PHE A 206 -12.27 19.42 0.41
C PHE A 206 -10.77 19.16 0.64
N PRO A 207 -9.86 20.15 0.56
CA PRO A 207 -8.48 19.93 0.97
C PRO A 207 -8.33 19.56 2.44
N LEU A 208 -9.06 20.22 3.35
CA LEU A 208 -8.93 19.97 4.79
C LEU A 208 -9.41 18.57 5.18
N ILE A 209 -10.57 18.12 4.69
CA ILE A 209 -11.06 16.75 4.97
C ILE A 209 -10.13 15.68 4.40
N THR A 210 -9.33 16.03 3.39
CA THR A 210 -8.32 15.13 2.81
C THR A 210 -7.02 15.11 3.63
N LEU A 211 -6.65 16.24 4.22
CA LEU A 211 -5.36 16.44 4.88
C LEU A 211 -5.40 16.17 6.40
N VAL A 212 -6.47 16.57 7.08
CA VAL A 212 -6.58 16.51 8.54
C VAL A 212 -6.59 15.07 9.08
N PRO A 213 -7.40 14.12 8.54
CA PRO A 213 -7.40 12.75 9.04
C PRO A 213 -6.03 12.04 9.03
N PRO A 214 -5.25 12.04 7.93
CA PRO A 214 -3.94 11.38 7.94
C PRO A 214 -2.94 12.07 8.87
N ILE A 215 -3.04 13.38 9.09
CA ILE A 215 -2.22 14.09 10.08
C ILE A 215 -2.54 13.60 11.50
N ILE A 216 -3.83 13.54 11.85
CA ILE A 216 -4.26 13.04 13.17
C ILE A 216 -3.76 11.61 13.37
N VAL A 217 -3.98 10.74 12.39
CA VAL A 217 -3.52 9.34 12.46
C VAL A 217 -2.00 9.27 12.66
N ALA A 218 -1.23 10.06 11.92
CA ALA A 218 0.22 10.07 12.05
C ALA A 218 0.70 10.59 13.42
N PHE A 219 -0.03 11.52 14.07
CA PHE A 219 0.31 11.96 15.44
C PHE A 219 -0.14 10.97 16.51
N CYS A 220 -1.17 10.17 16.24
CA CYS A 220 -1.70 9.19 17.19
C CYS A 220 -1.06 7.79 17.05
N THR A 221 -0.47 7.47 15.90
CA THR A 221 -0.02 6.10 15.57
C THR A 221 1.43 6.07 15.11
N ASN A 222 2.28 5.31 15.79
CA ASN A 222 3.69 5.10 15.42
C ASN A 222 3.97 3.73 14.77
N HIS A 223 2.98 2.84 14.71
CA HIS A 223 3.14 1.47 14.23
C HIS A 223 2.70 1.34 12.78
N LEU A 224 3.66 1.32 11.86
CA LEU A 224 3.40 1.23 10.42
C LEU A 224 2.78 -0.13 10.05
N GLU A 225 3.22 -1.19 10.70
CA GLU A 225 2.72 -2.56 10.49
C GLU A 225 1.20 -2.66 10.74
N ILE A 226 0.72 -2.13 11.88
CA ILE A 226 -0.70 -2.12 12.24
C ILE A 226 -1.50 -1.29 11.24
N LEU A 227 -1.00 -0.10 10.88
CA LEU A 227 -1.68 0.81 9.96
C LEU A 227 -1.89 0.18 8.58
N VAL A 228 -0.85 -0.46 8.04
CA VAL A 228 -0.91 -1.16 6.75
C VAL A 228 -1.86 -2.35 6.81
N SER A 229 -1.79 -3.14 7.89
CA SER A 229 -2.63 -4.31 8.09
C SER A 229 -4.11 -3.96 8.18
N VAL A 230 -4.47 -2.95 8.97
CA VAL A 230 -5.84 -2.41 9.06
C VAL A 230 -6.29 -1.88 7.71
N THR A 231 -5.47 -1.06 7.04
CA THR A 231 -5.85 -0.48 5.74
C THR A 231 -6.12 -1.59 4.70
N GLY A 232 -5.29 -2.61 4.64
CA GLY A 232 -5.48 -3.77 3.77
C GLY A 232 -6.73 -4.57 4.11
N ALA A 233 -6.93 -4.90 5.39
CA ALA A 233 -8.00 -5.79 5.84
C ALA A 233 -9.41 -5.19 5.75
N TYR A 234 -9.53 -3.87 5.91
CA TYR A 234 -10.81 -3.18 5.86
C TYR A 234 -11.06 -2.56 4.48
N ALA A 235 -10.27 -1.54 4.11
CA ALA A 235 -10.46 -0.81 2.85
C ALA A 235 -10.06 -1.66 1.64
N GLY A 236 -8.92 -2.35 1.73
CA GLY A 236 -8.43 -3.22 0.66
C GLY A 236 -9.37 -4.38 0.37
N ASN A 237 -9.79 -5.10 1.41
CA ASN A 237 -10.76 -6.20 1.30
C ASN A 237 -12.06 -5.76 0.61
N GLY A 238 -12.58 -4.59 0.97
CA GLY A 238 -13.74 -3.99 0.32
C GLY A 238 -13.54 -3.78 -1.18
N ILE A 239 -12.47 -3.08 -1.56
CA ILE A 239 -12.19 -2.70 -2.95
C ILE A 239 -11.75 -3.90 -3.81
N GLN A 240 -11.01 -4.85 -3.24
CA GLN A 240 -10.44 -5.98 -3.98
C GLN A 240 -11.37 -7.17 -4.11
N TYR A 241 -12.15 -7.47 -3.06
CA TYR A 241 -12.92 -8.71 -2.99
C TYR A 241 -14.43 -8.42 -2.97
N VAL A 242 -14.90 -7.65 -2.00
CA VAL A 242 -16.34 -7.47 -1.74
C VAL A 242 -17.03 -6.75 -2.90
N ILE A 243 -16.57 -5.56 -3.27
CA ILE A 243 -17.19 -4.74 -4.32
C ILE A 243 -17.19 -5.46 -5.68
N PRO A 244 -16.05 -6.01 -6.17
CA PRO A 244 -16.05 -6.73 -7.43
C PRO A 244 -16.95 -7.98 -7.43
N ALA A 245 -17.01 -8.72 -6.31
CA ALA A 245 -17.88 -9.90 -6.19
C ALA A 245 -19.37 -9.53 -6.35
N PHE A 246 -19.82 -8.49 -5.65
CA PHE A 246 -21.20 -8.00 -5.77
C PHE A 246 -21.48 -7.40 -7.15
N LEU A 247 -20.57 -6.61 -7.71
CA LEU A 247 -20.72 -6.05 -9.05
C LEU A 247 -20.91 -7.14 -10.10
N VAL A 248 -20.11 -8.21 -10.06
CA VAL A 248 -20.24 -9.31 -11.01
C VAL A 248 -21.53 -10.10 -10.79
N PHE A 249 -21.94 -10.33 -9.53
CA PHE A 249 -23.20 -11.01 -9.23
C PHE A 249 -24.40 -10.21 -9.75
N CYS A 250 -24.49 -8.93 -9.40
CA CYS A 250 -25.58 -8.05 -9.82
C CYS A 250 -25.58 -7.84 -11.34
N SER A 251 -24.42 -7.59 -11.95
CA SER A 251 -24.30 -7.38 -13.40
C SER A 251 -24.72 -8.60 -14.21
N ARG A 252 -24.43 -9.82 -13.74
CA ARG A 252 -24.90 -11.05 -14.40
C ARG A 252 -26.42 -11.20 -14.34
N LYS A 253 -27.02 -10.92 -13.17
CA LYS A 253 -28.47 -10.96 -12.99
C LYS A 253 -29.15 -9.92 -13.88
N ASP A 254 -28.64 -8.69 -13.87
CA ASP A 254 -29.16 -7.58 -14.66
C ASP A 254 -29.02 -7.85 -16.17
N SER A 255 -27.86 -8.34 -16.63
CA SER A 255 -27.66 -8.70 -18.04
C SER A 255 -28.60 -9.81 -18.51
N ALA A 256 -28.89 -10.81 -17.66
CA ALA A 256 -29.82 -11.88 -17.98
C ALA A 256 -31.28 -11.39 -18.07
N LEU A 257 -31.64 -10.39 -17.25
CA LEU A 257 -32.97 -9.76 -17.29
C LEU A 257 -33.16 -8.87 -18.52
N VAL A 258 -32.14 -8.09 -18.89
CA VAL A 258 -32.25 -7.10 -19.98
C VAL A 258 -32.04 -7.73 -21.37
N TYR A 259 -31.06 -8.62 -21.52
CA TYR A 259 -30.65 -9.15 -22.83
C TYR A 259 -31.00 -10.63 -23.03
N GLY A 260 -31.62 -11.27 -22.04
CA GLY A 260 -31.91 -12.70 -22.06
C GLY A 260 -30.68 -13.59 -21.79
N PRO A 261 -30.90 -14.89 -21.49
CA PRO A 261 -29.86 -15.82 -21.05
C PRO A 261 -28.81 -16.15 -22.13
N ASP A 262 -29.13 -15.96 -23.42
CA ASP A 262 -28.26 -16.31 -24.56
C ASP A 262 -27.41 -15.15 -25.08
N SER A 263 -27.43 -13.99 -24.40
CA SER A 263 -26.63 -12.83 -24.81
C SER A 263 -25.13 -13.10 -24.66
N SER A 264 -24.40 -12.98 -25.78
CA SER A 264 -22.95 -13.20 -25.81
C SER A 264 -22.20 -11.97 -25.29
N ASN A 265 -21.68 -12.05 -24.06
CA ASN A 265 -20.82 -11.03 -23.50
C ASN A 265 -19.34 -11.30 -23.87
N LYS A 266 -18.78 -10.49 -24.78
CA LYS A 266 -17.37 -10.54 -25.21
C LYS A 266 -16.37 -10.37 -24.07
N HIS A 267 -16.75 -9.68 -22.99
CA HIS A 267 -15.94 -9.43 -21.80
C HIS A 267 -16.32 -10.33 -20.62
N ARG A 268 -17.02 -11.44 -20.87
CA ARG A 268 -17.40 -12.39 -19.83
C ARG A 268 -16.17 -12.97 -19.14
N SER A 269 -16.19 -12.95 -17.80
CA SER A 269 -15.19 -13.64 -16.98
C SER A 269 -15.13 -15.14 -17.30
N PRO A 270 -13.94 -15.77 -17.25
CA PRO A 270 -13.79 -17.21 -17.43
C PRO A 270 -14.55 -18.02 -16.35
N PHE A 271 -14.81 -17.43 -15.19
CA PHE A 271 -15.53 -18.08 -14.09
C PHE A 271 -17.05 -18.00 -14.27
N LYS A 272 -17.64 -19.02 -14.91
CA LYS A 272 -19.09 -19.02 -15.24
C LYS A 272 -20.00 -19.26 -14.04
N GLN A 273 -19.58 -20.09 -13.08
CA GLN A 273 -20.40 -20.50 -11.94
C GLN A 273 -20.61 -19.34 -10.95
N VAL A 274 -21.59 -19.45 -10.05
CA VAL A 274 -21.82 -18.47 -8.96
C VAL A 274 -20.98 -18.83 -7.72
N GLY A 275 -20.54 -20.09 -7.59
CA GLY A 275 -19.78 -20.57 -6.43
C GLY A 275 -18.50 -19.78 -6.13
N TRP A 276 -17.78 -19.29 -7.15
CA TRP A 276 -16.58 -18.48 -6.93
C TRP A 276 -16.89 -17.13 -6.27
N VAL A 277 -18.09 -16.56 -6.49
CA VAL A 277 -18.50 -15.31 -5.84
C VAL A 277 -18.61 -15.54 -4.34
N TRP A 278 -19.29 -16.62 -3.94
CA TRP A 278 -19.41 -17.02 -2.54
C TRP A 278 -18.06 -17.37 -1.92
N PHE A 279 -17.19 -18.05 -2.67
CA PHE A 279 -15.82 -18.32 -2.24
C PHE A 279 -15.05 -17.02 -1.96
N VAL A 280 -15.11 -16.03 -2.86
CA VAL A 280 -14.43 -14.73 -2.66
C VAL A 280 -15.01 -13.98 -1.46
N LEU A 281 -16.33 -14.02 -1.25
CA LEU A 281 -16.96 -13.40 -0.08
C LEU A 281 -16.58 -14.10 1.23
N LEU A 282 -16.49 -15.44 1.23
CA LEU A 282 -16.03 -16.21 2.39
C LEU A 282 -14.55 -15.94 2.69
N TRP A 283 -13.73 -15.82 1.65
CA TRP A 283 -12.33 -15.42 1.78
C TRP A 283 -12.19 -14.01 2.36
N ALA A 284 -12.96 -13.06 1.84
CA ALA A 284 -13.04 -11.69 2.35
C ALA A 284 -13.41 -11.66 3.83
N LEU A 285 -14.42 -12.44 4.22
CA LEU A 285 -14.82 -12.57 5.62
C LEU A 285 -13.71 -13.17 6.48
N SER A 286 -13.02 -14.20 5.98
CA SER A 286 -11.90 -14.83 6.69
C SER A 286 -10.76 -13.84 6.94
N CYS A 287 -10.32 -13.11 5.91
CA CYS A 287 -9.30 -12.06 6.04
C CYS A 287 -9.70 -10.99 7.06
N PHE A 288 -10.96 -10.56 7.04
CA PHE A 288 -11.50 -9.61 8.01
C PHE A 288 -11.40 -10.16 9.43
N ILE A 289 -11.91 -11.37 9.68
CA ILE A 289 -11.89 -12.01 11.00
C ILE A 289 -10.46 -12.17 11.52
N TYR A 290 -9.53 -12.66 10.70
CA TYR A 290 -8.15 -12.89 11.13
C TYR A 290 -7.44 -11.60 11.55
N VAL A 291 -7.63 -10.50 10.81
CA VAL A 291 -7.00 -9.22 11.14
C VAL A 291 -7.69 -8.55 12.33
N THR A 292 -9.03 -8.61 12.41
CA THR A 292 -9.74 -8.12 13.61
C THR A 292 -9.33 -8.89 14.86
N ALA A 293 -9.19 -10.22 14.76
CA ALA A 293 -8.67 -11.04 15.85
C ALA A 293 -7.21 -10.69 16.19
N ASN A 294 -6.39 -10.31 15.20
CA ASN A 294 -5.04 -9.81 15.45
C ASN A 294 -5.05 -8.56 16.30
N ILE A 295 -5.87 -7.57 15.95
CA ILE A 295 -5.97 -6.30 16.66
C ILE A 295 -6.40 -6.55 18.11
N ILE A 296 -7.51 -7.29 18.30
CA ILE A 296 -8.04 -7.58 19.64
C ILE A 296 -7.02 -8.33 20.50
N LEU A 297 -6.38 -9.37 19.96
CA LEU A 297 -5.43 -10.18 20.74
C LEU A 297 -4.09 -9.47 20.97
N THR A 298 -3.73 -8.50 20.14
CA THR A 298 -2.52 -7.69 20.35
C THR A 298 -2.80 -6.60 21.39
N ASP A 299 -3.99 -5.97 21.33
CA ASP A 299 -4.43 -4.97 22.31
C ASP A 299 -4.68 -5.56 23.72
N VAL A 300 -5.11 -6.83 23.81
CA VAL A 300 -5.30 -7.53 25.11
C VAL A 300 -3.97 -7.93 25.77
N ASN A 301 -2.85 -7.94 25.02
CA ASN A 301 -1.52 -8.29 25.53
C ASN A 301 -0.61 -7.06 25.75
N LEU A 302 -1.15 -5.84 25.63
CA LEU A 302 -0.53 -4.56 26.01
C LEU A 302 -1.09 -4.06 27.34
#